data_AF-V4LUJ5-F1
#
_entry.id   AF-V4LUJ5-F1
#
_cell.length_a   1.000
_cell.length_b   1.000
_cell.length_c   1.000
_cell.angle_alpha   90.00
_cell.angle_beta   90.00
_cell.angle_gamma   90.00
#
_symmetry.space_group_name_H-M   'P 1'
#
loop_
_entity.id
_entity.type
_entity.pdbx_description
1 polymer ?
#
loop_
_entity_poly.entity_id
_entity_poly.type
_entity_poly.pdbx_seq_one_letter_code
_entity_poly.pdbx_strand_id
1 'polypeptide(L)'
;MGQLPDPLRRYVDEVLMEPDRARDVAARMLADEEVMLYLSVVSMAAVALTPEELSEQLRLYQERFRDSGVDVTESLEVIEEHDMWKLKQLRENLMRYASAMADFAREYPEDAHEYLVTYLSASLLLMAALEARSPEELVSVGRALNRVAEDLEAFTLTFRLTVEGPESERQGVAGVIRGPDDLRRVLS
;
A
#
# COMPACT_ATOMS: atom_id res chain seq x y z
N MET A 1 5.72 -13.93 -17.35
CA MET A 1 5.24 -13.60 -16.00
C MET A 1 4.72 -14.89 -15.37
N GLY A 2 5.12 -15.21 -14.14
CA GLY A 2 4.64 -16.41 -13.45
C GLY A 2 3.13 -16.32 -13.19
N GLN A 3 2.45 -17.46 -13.18
CA GLN A 3 1.02 -17.49 -12.84
C GLN A 3 0.81 -16.99 -11.42
N LEU A 4 -0.20 -16.13 -11.20
CA LEU A 4 -0.62 -15.76 -9.85
C LEU A 4 -0.94 -17.04 -9.06
N PRO A 5 -0.43 -17.16 -7.82
CA PRO A 5 -0.77 -18.26 -6.94
C PRO A 5 -2.27 -18.36 -6.76
N ASP A 6 -2.79 -19.59 -6.77
CA ASP A 6 -4.23 -19.87 -6.63
C ASP A 6 -4.90 -19.15 -5.44
N PRO A 7 -4.26 -19.03 -4.25
CA PRO A 7 -4.89 -18.33 -3.12
C PRO A 7 -5.13 -16.83 -3.35
N LEU A 8 -4.27 -16.15 -4.11
CA LEU A 8 -4.40 -14.73 -4.43
C LEU A 8 -5.32 -14.48 -5.63
N ARG A 9 -5.37 -15.43 -6.56
CA ARG A 9 -6.11 -15.28 -7.81
C ARG A 9 -7.57 -14.91 -7.60
N ARG A 10 -8.26 -15.55 -6.64
CA ARG A 10 -9.66 -15.24 -6.35
C ARG A 10 -9.90 -13.78 -6.00
N TYR A 11 -9.00 -13.17 -5.22
CA TYR A 11 -9.13 -11.78 -4.80
C TYR A 11 -8.81 -10.82 -5.95
N VAL A 12 -7.80 -11.15 -6.75
CA VAL A 12 -7.46 -10.38 -7.96
C VAL A 12 -8.60 -10.44 -8.99
N ASP A 13 -9.20 -11.60 -9.22
CA ASP A 13 -10.33 -11.77 -10.12
C ASP A 13 -11.55 -10.96 -9.64
N GLU A 14 -11.85 -10.98 -8.33
CA GLU A 14 -12.92 -10.16 -7.74
C GLU A 14 -12.66 -8.65 -7.92
N VAL A 15 -11.43 -8.19 -7.69
CA VAL A 15 -11.06 -6.78 -7.91
C VAL A 15 -11.09 -6.42 -9.40
N LEU A 16 -10.66 -7.30 -10.29
CA LEU A 16 -10.69 -7.05 -11.72
C LEU A 16 -12.14 -6.90 -12.24
N MET A 17 -13.08 -7.70 -11.70
CA MET A 17 -14.50 -7.60 -12.04
C MET A 17 -15.16 -6.33 -11.50
N GLU A 18 -14.79 -5.89 -10.30
CA GLU A 18 -15.38 -4.71 -9.65
C GLU A 18 -14.32 -3.90 -8.87
N PRO A 19 -13.48 -3.10 -9.56
CA PRO A 19 -12.33 -2.43 -8.94
C PRO A 19 -12.68 -1.50 -7.77
N ASP A 20 -13.87 -0.90 -7.80
CA ASP A 20 -14.37 -0.02 -6.74
C ASP A 20 -14.57 -0.75 -5.40
N ARG A 21 -14.62 -2.09 -5.41
CA ARG A 21 -14.73 -2.91 -4.20
C ARG A 21 -13.39 -3.43 -3.69
N ALA A 22 -12.26 -2.92 -4.19
CA ALA A 22 -10.93 -3.33 -3.75
C ALA A 22 -10.77 -3.32 -2.22
N ARG A 23 -11.32 -2.30 -1.53
CA ARG A 23 -11.32 -2.22 -0.06
C ARG A 23 -12.08 -3.36 0.60
N ASP A 24 -13.30 -3.66 0.13
CA ASP A 24 -14.10 -4.78 0.66
C ASP A 24 -13.39 -6.12 0.46
N VAL A 25 -12.76 -6.30 -0.71
CA VAL A 25 -12.01 -7.52 -1.05
C VAL A 25 -10.76 -7.63 -0.18
N ALA A 26 -10.01 -6.54 -0.02
CA ALA A 26 -8.84 -6.48 0.85
C ALA A 26 -9.18 -6.76 2.32
N ALA A 27 -10.30 -6.24 2.83
CA ALA A 27 -10.77 -6.52 4.19
C ALA A 27 -11.11 -8.01 4.39
N ARG A 28 -11.72 -8.67 3.39
CA ARG A 28 -11.93 -10.13 3.43
C ARG A 28 -10.61 -10.90 3.36
N MET A 29 -9.69 -10.48 2.49
CA MET A 29 -8.37 -11.10 2.36
C MET A 29 -7.55 -10.97 3.64
N LEU A 30 -7.68 -9.86 4.37
CA LEU A 30 -6.99 -9.66 5.64
C LEU A 30 -7.42 -10.66 6.72
N ALA A 31 -8.66 -11.16 6.65
CA ALA A 31 -9.19 -12.19 7.56
C ALA A 31 -8.84 -13.62 7.12
N ASP A 32 -8.17 -13.80 5.98
CA ASP A 32 -7.80 -15.09 5.42
C ASP A 32 -6.36 -15.46 5.82
N GLU A 33 -6.24 -16.28 6.87
CA GLU A 33 -4.97 -16.66 7.46
C GLU A 33 -4.01 -17.33 6.48
N GLU A 34 -4.51 -18.15 5.54
CA GLU A 34 -3.68 -18.85 4.56
C GLU A 34 -3.03 -17.85 3.60
N VAL A 35 -3.81 -16.88 3.12
CA VAL A 35 -3.32 -15.84 2.22
C VAL A 35 -2.42 -14.85 2.93
N MET A 36 -2.74 -14.48 4.17
CA MET A 36 -1.88 -13.59 4.96
C MET A 36 -0.54 -14.25 5.32
N LEU A 37 -0.52 -15.56 5.57
CA LEU A 37 0.72 -16.31 5.74
C LEU A 37 1.55 -16.31 4.45
N TYR A 38 0.91 -16.57 3.31
CA TYR A 38 1.58 -16.51 2.00
C TYR A 38 2.18 -15.12 1.72
N LEU A 39 1.40 -14.06 1.91
CA LEU A 39 1.84 -12.67 1.73
C LEU A 39 2.99 -12.30 2.68
N SER A 40 2.98 -12.82 3.91
CA SER A 40 4.07 -12.59 4.87
C SER A 40 5.40 -13.18 4.37
N VAL A 41 5.36 -14.39 3.80
CA VAL A 41 6.56 -15.03 3.22
C VAL A 41 7.05 -14.27 1.99
N VAL A 42 6.15 -13.88 1.09
CA VAL A 42 6.50 -13.08 -0.10
C VAL A 42 7.07 -11.72 0.31
N SER A 43 6.48 -11.08 1.32
CA SER A 43 6.96 -9.79 1.83
C SER A 43 8.37 -9.89 2.39
N MET A 44 8.73 -10.97 3.08
CA MET A 44 10.11 -11.19 3.55
C MET A 44 11.10 -11.31 2.39
N ALA A 45 10.71 -11.93 1.27
CA ALA A 45 11.54 -11.96 0.07
C ALA A 45 11.67 -10.56 -0.56
N ALA A 46 10.60 -9.77 -0.55
CA ALA A 46 10.61 -8.39 -1.07
C ALA A 46 11.57 -7.46 -0.31
N VAL A 47 11.86 -7.73 0.97
CA VAL A 47 12.88 -6.96 1.75
C VAL A 47 14.29 -7.08 1.15
N ALA A 48 14.55 -8.11 0.33
CA ALA A 48 15.82 -8.26 -0.37
C ALA A 48 15.96 -7.37 -1.61
N LEU A 49 14.86 -6.81 -2.14
CA LEU A 49 14.88 -6.01 -3.39
C LEU A 49 15.68 -4.72 -3.25
N THR A 50 16.57 -4.40 -4.18
CA THR A 50 17.21 -3.09 -4.18
C THR A 50 16.21 -1.97 -4.51
N PRO A 51 16.49 -0.71 -4.15
CA PRO A 51 15.74 0.44 -4.65
C PRO A 51 15.46 0.40 -6.16
N GLU A 52 16.50 0.06 -6.94
CA GLU A 52 16.42 0.00 -8.40
C GLU A 52 15.49 -1.12 -8.87
N GLU A 53 15.54 -2.29 -8.23
CA GLU A 53 14.64 -3.41 -8.53
C GLU A 53 13.17 -3.06 -8.22
N LEU A 54 12.92 -2.34 -7.12
CA LEU A 54 11.57 -1.87 -6.77
C LEU A 54 11.06 -0.83 -7.79
N SER A 55 11.88 0.17 -8.13
CA SER A 55 11.55 1.16 -9.16
C SER A 55 11.31 0.51 -10.53
N GLU A 56 12.05 -0.55 -10.88
CA GLU A 56 11.83 -1.30 -12.12
C GLU A 56 10.46 -2.01 -12.12
N GLN A 57 10.05 -2.61 -11.00
CA GLN A 57 8.70 -3.18 -10.89
C GLN A 57 7.61 -2.13 -11.06
N LEU A 58 7.82 -0.93 -10.54
CA LEU A 58 6.85 0.16 -10.64
C LEU A 58 6.74 0.73 -12.05
N ARG A 59 7.87 0.78 -12.78
CA ARG A 59 7.90 1.12 -14.21
C ARG A 59 7.05 0.16 -15.05
N LEU A 60 6.96 -1.12 -14.70
CA LEU A 60 6.08 -2.07 -15.40
C LEU A 60 4.62 -1.62 -15.35
N TYR A 61 4.16 -1.07 -14.22
CA TYR A 61 2.80 -0.54 -14.12
C TYR A 61 2.63 0.76 -14.91
N GLN A 62 3.60 1.67 -14.88
CA GLN A 62 3.57 2.88 -15.72
C GLN A 62 3.43 2.51 -17.21
N GLU A 63 4.20 1.52 -17.67
CA GLU A 63 4.11 0.98 -19.02
C GLU A 63 2.75 0.34 -19.31
N ARG A 64 2.19 -0.40 -18.34
CA ARG A 64 0.89 -1.04 -18.46
C ARG A 64 -0.24 -0.03 -18.70
N PHE A 65 -0.17 1.15 -18.08
CA PHE A 65 -1.19 2.19 -18.16
C PHE A 65 -0.97 3.25 -19.25
N ARG A 66 0.22 3.34 -19.86
CA ARG A 66 0.62 4.41 -20.80
C ARG A 66 -0.44 4.78 -21.85
N ASP A 67 -1.08 3.78 -22.46
CA ASP A 67 -2.05 3.97 -23.55
C ASP A 67 -3.50 3.64 -23.14
N SER A 68 -3.76 3.51 -21.83
CA SER A 68 -5.07 3.13 -21.30
C SER A 68 -6.08 4.29 -21.28
N GLY A 69 -5.62 5.54 -21.32
CA GLY A 69 -6.49 6.73 -21.20
C GLY A 69 -6.84 7.11 -19.76
N VAL A 70 -6.19 6.50 -18.76
CA VAL A 70 -6.18 6.94 -17.36
C VAL A 70 -4.75 7.29 -16.95
N ASP A 71 -4.58 8.42 -16.26
CA ASP A 71 -3.30 8.80 -15.66
C ASP A 71 -3.25 8.27 -14.22
N VAL A 72 -2.20 7.50 -13.94
CA VAL A 72 -1.94 6.88 -12.62
C VAL A 72 -0.56 7.26 -12.09
N THR A 73 0.12 8.21 -12.72
CA THR A 73 1.52 8.55 -12.44
C THR A 73 1.73 8.90 -10.97
N GLU A 74 0.98 9.86 -10.46
CA GLU A 74 1.03 10.30 -9.06
C GLU A 74 0.74 9.15 -8.09
N SER A 75 -0.24 8.31 -8.42
CA SER A 75 -0.61 7.17 -7.57
C SER A 75 0.48 6.10 -7.50
N LEU A 76 1.18 5.87 -8.61
CA LEU A 76 2.34 4.98 -8.64
C LEU A 76 3.54 5.59 -7.89
N GLU A 77 3.73 6.92 -7.96
CA GLU A 77 4.76 7.63 -7.19
C GLU A 77 4.50 7.53 -5.68
N VAL A 78 3.25 7.70 -5.23
CA VAL A 78 2.88 7.52 -3.81
C VAL A 78 3.17 6.10 -3.33
N ILE A 79 2.83 5.09 -4.13
CA ILE A 79 3.10 3.68 -3.80
C ILE A 79 4.61 3.41 -3.75
N GLU A 80 5.36 3.92 -4.74
CA GLU A 80 6.82 3.85 -4.77
C GLU A 80 7.42 4.44 -3.50
N GLU A 81 7.00 5.65 -3.16
CA GLU A 81 7.48 6.40 -2.04
C GLU A 81 7.23 5.68 -0.71
N HIS A 82 6.04 5.11 -0.54
CA HIS A 82 5.68 4.32 0.63
C HIS A 82 6.51 3.04 0.74
N ASP A 83 6.60 2.25 -0.34
CA ASP A 83 7.33 0.98 -0.32
C ASP A 83 8.84 1.20 -0.14
N MET A 84 9.40 2.21 -0.78
CA MET A 84 10.80 2.63 -0.59
C MET A 84 11.08 3.05 0.85
N TRP A 85 10.20 3.87 1.43
CA TRP A 85 10.32 4.29 2.81
C TRP A 85 10.24 3.08 3.76
N LYS A 86 9.25 2.21 3.59
CA LYS A 86 9.08 0.99 4.40
C LYS A 86 10.30 0.07 4.29
N LEU A 87 10.81 -0.15 3.07
CA LEU A 87 12.00 -0.97 2.81
C LEU A 87 13.24 -0.40 3.51
N LYS A 88 13.44 0.91 3.45
CA LYS A 88 14.51 1.60 4.18
C LYS A 88 14.39 1.34 5.68
N GLN A 89 13.20 1.49 6.25
CA GLN A 89 13.00 1.25 7.70
C GLN A 89 13.28 -0.20 8.09
N LEU A 90 12.86 -1.17 7.28
CA LEU A 90 13.11 -2.59 7.53
C LEU A 90 14.61 -2.95 7.49
N ARG A 91 15.41 -2.21 6.71
CA ARG A 91 16.85 -2.43 6.58
C ARG A 91 17.69 -1.70 7.62
N GLU A 92 17.35 -0.45 7.87
CA GLU A 92 18.21 0.47 8.63
C GLU A 92 17.71 0.66 10.07
N ASN A 93 16.39 0.58 10.29
CA ASN A 93 15.74 1.00 11.55
C ASN A 93 14.73 -0.03 12.07
N LEU A 94 14.95 -1.33 11.80
CA LEU A 94 13.95 -2.39 12.00
C LEU A 94 13.30 -2.36 13.40
N MET A 95 14.10 -2.26 14.46
CA MET A 95 13.58 -2.28 15.84
C MET A 95 12.66 -1.09 16.13
N ARG A 96 13.04 0.11 15.68
CA ARG A 96 12.26 1.33 15.88
C ARG A 96 10.97 1.30 15.05
N TYR A 97 11.08 0.85 13.81
CA TYR A 97 9.93 0.64 12.93
C TYR A 97 8.95 -0.39 13.52
N ALA A 98 9.44 -1.55 13.95
CA ALA A 98 8.61 -2.60 14.54
C ALA A 98 7.90 -2.13 15.82
N SER A 99 8.60 -1.40 16.70
CA SER A 99 7.99 -0.81 17.90
C SER A 99 6.91 0.19 17.54
N ALA A 100 7.18 1.13 16.63
CA ALA A 100 6.20 2.13 16.21
C ALA A 100 4.95 1.49 15.58
N MET A 101 5.11 0.47 14.75
CA MET A 101 3.98 -0.25 14.17
C MET A 101 3.19 -1.04 15.22
N ALA A 102 3.86 -1.62 16.22
CA ALA A 102 3.20 -2.32 17.32
C ALA A 102 2.46 -1.35 18.26
N ASP A 103 3.01 -0.16 18.50
CA ASP A 103 2.36 0.92 19.24
C ASP A 103 1.12 1.40 18.48
N PHE A 104 1.26 1.67 17.19
CA PHE A 104 0.16 2.08 16.32
C PHE A 104 -0.99 1.07 16.31
N ALA A 105 -0.70 -0.22 16.11
CA ALA A 105 -1.73 -1.27 16.11
C ALA A 105 -2.42 -1.44 17.46
N ARG A 106 -1.74 -1.15 18.57
CA ARG A 106 -2.30 -1.26 19.92
C ARG A 106 -3.15 -0.06 20.30
N GLU A 107 -2.68 1.15 19.99
CA GLU A 107 -3.30 2.40 20.38
C GLU A 107 -4.39 2.84 19.41
N TYR A 108 -4.23 2.50 18.12
CA TYR A 108 -5.12 2.88 17.03
C TYR A 108 -5.50 1.65 16.16
N PRO A 109 -6.15 0.63 16.74
CA PRO A 109 -6.44 -0.63 16.03
C PRO A 109 -7.32 -0.45 14.79
N GLU A 110 -8.26 0.50 14.82
CA GLU A 110 -9.12 0.82 13.68
C GLU A 110 -8.31 1.45 12.54
N ASP A 111 -7.43 2.41 12.85
CA ASP A 111 -6.56 3.03 11.84
C ASP A 111 -5.53 2.03 11.29
N ALA A 112 -5.03 1.13 12.13
CA ALA A 112 -4.13 0.05 11.69
C ALA A 112 -4.84 -0.92 10.74
N HIS A 113 -6.10 -1.26 11.02
CA HIS A 113 -6.93 -2.02 10.10
C HIS A 113 -7.13 -1.28 8.78
N GLU A 114 -7.51 0.01 8.82
CA GLU A 114 -7.71 0.81 7.61
C GLU A 114 -6.44 0.96 6.79
N TYR A 115 -5.28 1.13 7.42
CA TYR A 115 -3.99 1.14 6.73
C TYR A 115 -3.76 -0.19 5.98
N LEU A 116 -3.95 -1.33 6.64
CA LEU A 116 -3.76 -2.64 6.02
C LEU A 116 -4.73 -2.84 4.85
N VAL A 117 -6.00 -2.47 5.02
CA VAL A 117 -7.00 -2.52 3.94
C VAL A 117 -6.58 -1.64 2.77
N THR A 118 -6.17 -0.39 3.01
CA THR A 118 -5.69 0.53 1.97
C THR A 118 -4.48 -0.03 1.22
N TYR A 119 -3.46 -0.50 1.94
CA TYR A 119 -2.23 -1.03 1.34
C TYR A 119 -2.48 -2.33 0.53
N LEU A 120 -3.30 -3.23 1.06
CA LEU A 120 -3.69 -4.45 0.36
C LEU A 120 -4.60 -4.16 -0.85
N SER A 121 -5.46 -3.14 -0.77
CA SER A 121 -6.28 -2.70 -1.90
C SER A 121 -5.42 -2.19 -3.06
N ALA A 122 -4.41 -1.36 -2.77
CA ALA A 122 -3.46 -0.88 -3.78
C ALA A 122 -2.73 -2.07 -4.41
N SER A 123 -2.25 -3.01 -3.59
CA SER A 123 -1.57 -4.23 -4.07
C SER A 123 -2.47 -5.09 -4.97
N LEU A 124 -3.73 -5.29 -4.60
CA LEU A 124 -4.71 -6.03 -5.41
C LEU A 124 -5.01 -5.34 -6.73
N LEU A 125 -5.15 -4.01 -6.73
CA LEU A 125 -5.39 -3.21 -7.94
C LEU A 125 -4.19 -3.26 -8.89
N LEU A 126 -2.96 -3.19 -8.38
CA LEU A 126 -1.76 -3.38 -9.18
C LEU A 126 -1.73 -4.77 -9.80
N MET A 127 -1.99 -5.83 -9.03
CA MET A 127 -2.08 -7.20 -9.58
C MET A 127 -3.20 -7.33 -10.63
N ALA A 128 -4.37 -6.72 -10.39
CA ALA A 128 -5.47 -6.72 -11.36
C ALA A 128 -5.10 -5.98 -12.65
N ALA A 129 -4.31 -4.91 -12.60
CA ALA A 129 -3.84 -4.20 -13.79
C ALA A 129 -2.97 -5.09 -14.69
N LEU A 130 -2.18 -5.99 -14.12
CA LEU A 130 -1.40 -6.96 -14.89
C LEU A 130 -2.27 -8.03 -15.56
N GLU A 131 -3.37 -8.42 -14.91
CA GLU A 131 -4.30 -9.43 -15.42
C GLU A 131 -5.38 -8.86 -16.38
N ALA A 132 -5.62 -7.55 -16.35
CA ALA A 132 -6.57 -6.88 -17.23
C ALA A 132 -6.25 -7.19 -18.70
N ARG A 133 -7.29 -7.45 -19.51
CA ARG A 133 -7.17 -7.88 -20.91
C ARG A 133 -7.73 -6.86 -21.89
N SER A 134 -8.43 -5.85 -21.38
CA SER A 134 -9.04 -4.78 -22.16
C SER A 134 -8.61 -3.40 -21.65
N PRO A 135 -8.59 -2.37 -22.52
CA PRO A 135 -8.40 -0.98 -22.10
C PRO A 135 -9.44 -0.53 -21.08
N GLU A 136 -10.69 -0.98 -21.18
CA GLU A 136 -11.77 -0.61 -20.27
C GLU A 136 -11.53 -1.12 -18.84
N GLU A 137 -11.07 -2.36 -18.70
CA GLU A 137 -10.67 -2.92 -17.40
C GLU A 137 -9.53 -2.10 -16.78
N LEU A 138 -8.51 -1.75 -17.56
CA LEU A 138 -7.40 -0.91 -17.07
C LEU A 138 -7.90 0.46 -16.63
N VAL A 139 -8.76 1.12 -17.39
CA VAL A 139 -9.32 2.42 -16.99
C VAL A 139 -10.06 2.32 -15.66
N SER A 140 -10.86 1.26 -15.47
CA SER A 140 -11.58 1.04 -14.21
C SER A 140 -10.63 0.79 -13.04
N VAL A 141 -9.62 -0.05 -13.24
CA VAL A 141 -8.58 -0.34 -12.23
C VAL A 141 -7.78 0.91 -11.87
N GLY A 142 -7.33 1.68 -12.85
CA GLY A 142 -6.56 2.90 -12.62
C GLY A 142 -7.34 3.96 -11.84
N ARG A 143 -8.64 4.14 -12.13
CA ARG A 143 -9.50 5.05 -11.34
C ARG A 143 -9.70 4.60 -9.89
N ALA A 144 -9.79 3.29 -9.66
CA ALA A 144 -9.84 2.75 -8.31
C ALA A 144 -8.48 2.92 -7.60
N LEU A 145 -7.37 2.70 -8.30
CA LEU A 145 -6.02 2.88 -7.78
C LEU A 145 -5.78 4.32 -7.32
N ASN A 146 -6.19 5.31 -8.11
CA ASN A 146 -5.99 6.72 -7.76
C ASN A 146 -6.67 7.08 -6.43
N ARG A 147 -7.92 6.63 -6.23
CA ARG A 147 -8.64 6.87 -4.97
C ARG A 147 -7.96 6.21 -3.76
N VAL A 148 -7.45 4.99 -3.93
CA VAL A 148 -6.76 4.27 -2.84
C VAL A 148 -5.39 4.88 -2.54
N ALA A 149 -4.69 5.42 -3.54
CA ALA A 149 -3.39 6.03 -3.35
C ALA A 149 -3.45 7.32 -2.51
N GLU A 150 -4.50 8.14 -2.67
CA GLU A 150 -4.73 9.32 -1.82
C GLU A 150 -4.78 8.93 -0.32
N ASP A 151 -5.50 7.86 0.01
CA ASP A 151 -5.56 7.33 1.38
C ASP A 151 -4.18 6.83 1.85
N LEU A 152 -3.41 6.20 0.96
CA LEU A 152 -2.09 5.65 1.29
C LEU A 152 -1.07 6.75 1.59
N GLU A 153 -1.10 7.87 0.86
CA GLU A 153 -0.21 9.01 1.06
C GLU A 153 -0.34 9.55 2.50
N ALA A 154 -1.58 9.71 2.98
CA ALA A 154 -1.88 10.17 4.34
C ALA A 154 -1.25 9.27 5.42
N PHE A 155 -1.31 7.95 5.24
CA PHE A 155 -0.65 6.99 6.13
C PHE A 155 0.88 7.09 6.04
N THR A 156 1.45 7.18 4.84
CA THR A 156 2.90 7.32 4.63
C THR A 156 3.46 8.52 5.40
N LEU A 157 2.79 9.67 5.31
CA LEU A 157 3.16 10.89 6.03
C LEU A 157 3.08 10.69 7.55
N THR A 158 1.99 10.10 8.04
CA THR A 158 1.79 9.80 9.47
C THR A 158 2.91 8.91 10.01
N PHE A 159 3.27 7.85 9.28
CA PHE A 159 4.31 6.95 9.73
C PHE A 159 5.70 7.57 9.67
N ARG A 160 6.01 8.40 8.67
CA ARG A 160 7.27 9.15 8.64
C ARG A 160 7.43 10.04 9.85
N LEU A 161 6.38 10.78 10.24
CA LEU A 161 6.41 11.61 11.44
C LEU A 161 6.63 10.76 12.70
N THR A 162 5.93 9.62 12.80
CA THR A 162 6.02 8.74 13.97
C THR A 162 7.39 8.06 14.07
N VAL A 163 7.93 7.58 12.96
CA VAL A 163 9.16 6.78 12.91
C VAL A 163 10.40 7.66 12.82
N GLU A 164 10.36 8.81 12.14
CA GLU A 164 11.54 9.64 11.87
C GLU A 164 11.53 10.99 12.62
N GLY A 165 10.40 11.40 13.19
CA GLY A 165 10.24 12.70 13.83
C GLY A 165 11.12 12.90 15.07
N PRO A 166 11.54 14.15 15.37
CA PRO A 166 12.43 14.49 16.49
C PRO A 166 11.83 14.23 17.88
N GLU A 167 10.51 14.01 17.99
CA GLU A 167 9.79 13.74 19.24
C GLU A 167 9.47 12.27 19.50
N SER A 168 9.86 11.37 18.60
CA SER A 168 9.64 9.91 18.73
C SER A 168 10.33 9.28 19.96
N GLU A 169 11.23 10.00 20.64
CA GLU A 169 11.77 9.60 21.95
C GLU A 169 10.93 10.09 23.15
N ARG A 170 9.88 10.92 22.95
CA ARG A 170 9.18 11.58 24.07
C ARG A 170 7.65 11.58 24.04
N GLN A 171 6.96 11.35 22.92
CA GLN A 171 5.50 11.31 22.94
C GLN A 171 4.96 10.21 22.02
N GLY A 172 4.02 9.42 22.56
CA GLY A 172 3.27 8.42 21.81
C GLY A 172 2.56 9.05 20.61
N VAL A 173 2.25 8.20 19.63
CA VAL A 173 1.71 8.54 18.31
C VAL A 173 0.66 9.65 18.43
N ALA A 174 0.99 10.86 17.98
CA ALA A 174 -0.02 11.89 17.72
C ALA A 174 -0.82 11.38 16.51
N GLY A 175 -2.15 11.26 16.66
CA GLY A 175 -3.01 10.46 15.77
C GLY A 175 -2.88 10.70 14.26
N VAL A 176 -3.46 9.79 13.48
CA VAL A 176 -3.35 9.74 12.01
C VAL A 176 -3.82 11.05 11.36
N ILE A 177 -2.97 11.59 10.49
CA ILE A 177 -3.29 12.77 9.69
C ILE A 177 -4.13 12.31 8.51
N ARG A 178 -5.45 12.58 8.53
CA ARG A 178 -6.38 12.12 7.50
C ARG A 178 -6.62 13.15 6.38
N GLY A 179 -5.84 14.23 6.34
CA GLY A 179 -5.92 15.24 5.28
C GLY A 179 -5.19 16.56 5.57
N PRO A 180 -5.27 17.54 4.66
CA PRO A 180 -4.53 18.81 4.76
C PRO A 180 -4.86 19.64 6.00
N ASP A 181 -6.11 19.54 6.48
CA ASP A 181 -6.57 20.26 7.68
C ASP A 181 -6.02 19.65 8.98
N ASP A 182 -5.85 18.32 9.02
CA ASP A 182 -5.20 17.64 10.14
C ASP A 182 -3.69 17.91 10.14
N LEU A 183 -3.07 17.96 8.95
CA LEU A 183 -1.66 18.30 8.78
C LEU A 183 -1.36 19.72 9.33
N ARG A 184 -2.24 20.69 9.08
CA ARG A 184 -2.09 22.06 9.62
C ARG A 184 -2.17 22.13 11.14
N ARG A 185 -2.97 21.27 11.79
CA ARG A 185 -3.08 21.22 13.26
C ARG A 185 -1.84 20.61 13.92
N VAL A 186 -1.19 19.67 13.25
CA VAL A 186 0.01 19.01 13.79
C VAL A 186 1.26 19.88 13.60
N LEU A 187 1.28 20.74 12.59
CA LEU A 187 2.42 21.62 12.27
C LEU A 187 2.37 23.02 12.91
N SER A 188 1.31 23.35 13.66
CA SER A 188 1.10 24.65 14.34
C SER A 188 1.43 24.60 15.82
#